data_AF-A0A0P1EE63-F1
#
_entry.id   AF-A0A0P1EE63-F1
#
_cell.length_a   1.000
_cell.length_b   1.000
_cell.length_c   1.000
_cell.angle_alpha   90.00
_cell.angle_beta   90.00
_cell.angle_gamma   90.00
#
_symmetry.space_group_name_H-M   'P 1'
#
loop_
_entity.id
_entity.type
_entity.pdbx_description
1 polymer ?
#
loop_
_entity_poly.entity_id
_entity_poly.type
_entity_poly.pdbx_seq_one_letter_code
_entity_poly.pdbx_strand_id
1 'polypeptide(L)' 'MFDVIPPSKQLPPTTSALQLFDRAMQLRAVSADIVRAAQYLNSFSDQELSELGINRSDLDDTIQRFI' A
#
# COMPACT_ATOMS: atom_id res chain seq x y z
N MET A 1 24.17 31.26 30.33
CA MET A 1 23.86 29.82 30.33
C MET A 1 23.56 29.46 28.89
N PHE A 2 24.48 28.78 28.21
CA PHE A 2 24.26 28.30 26.84
C PHE A 2 23.70 26.89 26.94
N ASP A 3 22.42 26.71 26.63
CA ASP A 3 21.82 25.39 26.48
C ASP A 3 22.44 24.72 25.25
N VAL A 4 23.29 23.73 25.51
CA VAL A 4 23.85 22.84 24.49
C VAL A 4 22.72 21.91 24.06
N ILE A 5 22.08 22.25 22.95
CA ILE A 5 21.16 21.33 22.25
C ILE A 5 22.01 20.12 21.84
N PRO A 6 21.72 18.89 22.29
CA PRO A 6 22.48 17.73 21.86
C PRO A 6 22.31 17.58 20.34
N PRO A 7 23.39 17.23 19.60
CA PRO A 7 23.28 17.00 18.18
C PRO A 7 22.20 15.94 17.98
N SER A 8 21.15 16.33 17.26
CA SER A 8 20.07 15.46 16.85
C SER A 8 20.72 14.17 16.36
N LYS A 9 20.39 13.05 17.00
CA LYS A 9 20.82 11.72 16.55
C LYS A 9 20.30 11.53 15.12
N GLN A 10 21.08 11.98 14.14
CA GLN A 10 20.89 11.60 12.75
C GLN A 10 21.08 10.09 12.76
N LEU A 11 19.96 9.37 12.66
CA LEU A 11 20.01 7.93 12.45
C LEU A 11 20.95 7.68 11.27
N PRO A 12 21.84 6.68 11.35
CA PRO A 12 22.75 6.38 10.26
C PRO A 12 21.94 6.26 8.96
N PRO A 13 22.38 6.85 7.85
CA PRO A 13 21.62 6.86 6.59
C PRO A 13 21.28 5.45 6.09
N THR A 14 22.03 4.45 6.55
CA THR A 14 21.78 3.03 6.31
C THR A 14 20.55 2.48 7.04
N THR A 15 20.28 2.95 8.26
CA THR A 15 19.09 2.55 9.03
C THR A 15 17.82 3.14 8.43
N SER A 16 17.88 4.39 7.96
CA SER A 16 16.74 5.02 7.27
C SER A 16 16.48 4.40 5.89
N ALA A 17 17.51 4.05 5.12
CA ALA A 17 17.34 3.37 3.84
C ALA A 17 16.71 1.97 3.99
N LEU A 18 17.13 1.18 4.98
CA LEU A 18 16.53 -0.13 5.25
C LEU A 18 15.07 -0.01 5.71
N GLN A 19 14.75 0.96 6.57
CA GLN A 19 13.36 1.22 6.99
C GLN A 19 12.48 1.68 5.83
N LEU A 20 13.00 2.53 4.94
CA LEU A 20 12.29 2.94 3.72
C LEU A 20 12.07 1.78 2.76
N PHE A 21 13.07 0.91 2.60
CA PHE A 21 12.95 -0.29 1.78
C PHE A 21 11.94 -1.28 2.37
N ASP A 22 12.00 -1.56 3.67
CA ASP A 22 11.02 -2.42 4.35
C ASP A 22 9.61 -1.85 4.22
N ARG A 23 9.45 -0.53 4.39
CA ARG A 23 8.16 0.13 4.17
C ARG A 23 7.69 0.01 2.72
N ALA A 24 8.57 0.18 1.74
CA ALA A 24 8.24 0.00 0.33
C ALA A 24 7.84 -1.44 0.02
N MET A 25 8.53 -2.42 0.60
CA MET A 25 8.20 -3.85 0.48
C MET A 25 6.84 -4.17 1.10
N GLN A 26 6.53 -3.63 2.29
CA GLN A 26 5.21 -3.77 2.91
C GLN A 26 4.11 -3.14 2.05
N LEU A 27 4.31 -1.93 1.54
CA LEU A 27 3.35 -1.27 0.64
C LEU A 27 3.14 -2.07 -0.64
N ARG A 28 4.21 -2.65 -1.19
CA ARG A 28 4.13 -3.54 -2.35
C ARG A 28 3.38 -4.84 -2.02
N ALA A 29 3.62 -5.44 -0.85
CA ALA A 29 2.87 -6.62 -0.41
C ALA A 29 1.37 -6.32 -0.27
N VAL A 30 1.02 -5.21 0.38
CA VAL A 30 -0.37 -4.73 0.48
C VAL A 30 -0.97 -4.50 -0.90
N SER A 31 -0.23 -3.93 -1.86
CA SER A 31 -0.75 -3.78 -3.23
C SER A 31 -1.05 -5.12 -3.90
N ALA A 32 -0.22 -6.15 -3.70
CA ALA A 32 -0.47 -7.47 -4.28
C ALA A 32 -1.71 -8.13 -3.68
N ASP A 33 -1.95 -7.96 -2.37
CA ASP A 33 -3.15 -8.48 -1.71
C ASP A 33 -4.42 -7.73 -2.14
N ILE A 34 -4.34 -6.40 -2.34
CA ILE A 34 -5.45 -5.61 -2.90
C ILE A 34 -5.81 -6.11 -4.31
N VAL A 35 -4.81 -6.36 -5.16
CA VAL A 35 -5.05 -6.89 -6.52
C VAL A 35 -5.65 -8.29 -6.48
N ARG A 36 -5.20 -9.15 -5.57
CA ARG A 36 -5.78 -10.49 -5.39
C ARG A 36 -7.24 -10.41 -4.92
N ALA A 37 -7.53 -9.52 -3.98
CA ALA A 37 -8.90 -9.26 -3.53
C ALA A 37 -9.76 -8.74 -4.68
N ALA A 38 -9.22 -7.82 -5.50
CA ALA A 38 -9.91 -7.31 -6.67
C ALA A 38 -10.19 -8.41 -7.71
N GLN A 39 -9.22 -9.27 -8.01
CA GLN A 39 -9.41 -10.41 -8.91
C GLN A 39 -10.47 -11.40 -8.39
N TYR A 40 -10.49 -11.65 -7.08
CA TYR A 40 -11.52 -12.49 -6.45
C TYR A 40 -12.91 -11.86 -6.61
N LEU A 41 -13.05 -10.57 -6.31
CA LEU A 41 -14.32 -9.85 -6.48
C LEU A 41 -14.74 -9.76 -7.95
N ASN A 42 -13.80 -9.74 -8.90
CA ASN A 42 -14.13 -9.76 -10.32
C ASN A 42 -14.76 -11.08 -10.80
N SER A 43 -14.78 -12.13 -9.97
CA SER A 43 -15.55 -13.35 -10.26
C SER A 43 -17.05 -13.21 -9.94
N PHE A 44 -17.46 -12.14 -9.26
CA PHE A 44 -18.83 -11.94 -8.82
C PHE A 44 -19.68 -11.33 -9.96
N SER A 45 -21.00 -11.54 -9.89
CA SER A 45 -21.95 -10.89 -10.78
C SER A 45 -22.12 -9.41 -10.44
N ASP A 46 -22.61 -8.61 -11.39
CA ASP A 46 -22.85 -7.17 -11.19
C ASP A 46 -23.84 -6.90 -10.05
N GLN A 47 -24.81 -7.79 -9.84
CA GLN A 47 -25.77 -7.67 -8.75
C GLN A 47 -25.07 -7.86 -7.39
N GLU A 48 -24.24 -8.89 -7.24
CA GLU A 48 -23.49 -9.15 -6.00
C GLU A 48 -22.51 -8.02 -5.69
N LEU A 49 -21.85 -7.47 -6.71
CA LEU A 49 -20.98 -6.29 -6.55
C LEU A 49 -21.78 -5.06 -6.11
N SER A 50 -22.97 -4.83 -6.70
CA SER A 50 -23.84 -3.73 -6.33
C SER A 50 -24.36 -3.85 -4.90
N GLU A 51 -24.64 -5.06 -4.41
CA GLU A 51 -25.03 -5.32 -3.01
C GLU A 51 -23.90 -4.98 -2.02
N LEU A 52 -22.65 -5.14 -2.44
CA LEU A 52 -21.46 -4.73 -1.70
C LEU A 52 -21.12 -3.24 -1.86
N GLY A 53 -21.85 -2.51 -2.73
CA GLY A 53 -21.56 -1.11 -3.07
C GLY A 53 -20.27 -0.92 -3.87
N ILE A 54 -19.84 -1.95 -4.60
CA ILE A 54 -18.60 -1.95 -5.38
C ILE A 54 -18.94 -1.76 -6.86
N ASN A 55 -18.29 -0.82 -7.52
CA ASN A 55 -18.40 -0.68 -8.97
C ASN A 55 -17.38 -1.58 -9.68
N ARG A 56 -17.81 -2.24 -10.75
CA ARG A 56 -16.93 -3.09 -11.55
C ARG A 56 -15.79 -2.31 -12.21
N SER A 57 -16.04 -1.08 -12.63
CA SER A 57 -15.00 -0.21 -13.20
C SER A 57 -13.87 0.06 -12.21
N ASP A 58 -14.19 0.28 -10.92
CA ASP A 58 -13.18 0.53 -9.88
C ASP A 58 -12.31 -0.72 -9.64
N LEU A 59 -12.92 -1.91 -9.76
CA LEU A 59 -12.22 -3.19 -9.70
C LEU A 59 -11.28 -3.37 -10.88
N ASP A 60 -11.77 -3.14 -12.10
CA ASP A 60 -10.97 -3.29 -13.32
C ASP A 60 -9.79 -2.30 -13.34
N ASP A 61 -10.01 -1.05 -12.96
CA ASP A 61 -8.95 -0.04 -12.81
C ASP A 61 -7.91 -0.47 -11.77
N THR A 62 -8.35 -1.04 -10.65
CA THR A 62 -7.46 -1.57 -9.61
C THR A 62 -6.64 -2.75 -10.14
N ILE A 63 -7.23 -3.65 -10.92
CA ILE A 63 -6.51 -4.79 -11.49
C ILE A 63 -5.51 -4.30 -12.54
N GLN A 64 -5.91 -3.42 -13.46
CA GLN A 64 -5.05 -2.91 -14.54
C GLN A 64 -3.87 -2.09 -14.03
N ARG A 65 -4.03 -1.36 -12.92
CA ARG A 65 -2.97 -0.49 -12.39
C ARG A 65 -1.76 -1.25 -11.86
N PHE A 66 -1.88 -2.56 -11.64
CA PHE A 66 -0.85 -3.39 -11.00
C PHE A 66 -0.49 -4.66 -11.77
N ILE A 67 -1.00 -4.83 -13.01
CA ILE A 67 -0.54 -5.81 -14.01
C ILE A 67 0.36 -5.09 -15.02
#